data_AF-X0UXP9-F1
#
_entry.id   AF-X0UXP9-F1
#
_cell.length_a   1.000
_cell.length_b   1.000
_cell.length_c   1.000
_cell.angle_alpha   90.00
_cell.angle_beta   90.00
_cell.angle_gamma   90.00
#
_symmetry.space_group_name_H-M   'P 1'
#
loop_
_entity.id
_entity.type
_entity.pdbx_description
1 polymer ?
#
loop_
_entity_poly.entity_id
_entity_poly.type
_entity_poly.pdbx_seq_one_letter_code
_entity_poly.pdbx_strand_id
1 'polypeptide(L)'
;MREISYLEAIREAMQQIMRQNEDVYLIGEDIAEYGGAFGVTVGMLSEFGKERIRNTPISEAAIVGVGIGSAVTGMRPIAEIMFSDFITISMEQIANQAAKIRYMFGGKAKVPLVIRTAGGGGTGAAAQHSQSLEGLVTH
;
A
#
# COMPACT_ATOMS: atom_id res chain seq x y z
N MET A 1 -2.55 28.83 6.74
CA MET A 1 -2.70 27.35 6.71
C MET A 1 -1.43 26.74 7.30
N ARG A 2 -1.51 25.54 7.88
CA ARG A 2 -0.31 24.81 8.32
C ARG A 2 0.46 24.33 7.07
N GLU A 3 1.78 24.50 7.07
CA GLU A 3 2.67 24.02 6.00
C GLU A 3 3.32 22.69 6.41
N ILE A 4 3.20 21.68 5.56
CA ILE A 4 3.81 20.35 5.70
C ILE A 4 4.20 19.84 4.31
N SER A 5 5.17 18.94 4.26
CA SER A 5 5.57 18.26 3.02
C SER A 5 4.47 17.31 2.52
N TYR A 6 4.54 16.95 1.24
CA TYR A 6 3.63 15.96 0.64
C TYR A 6 3.70 14.61 1.37
N LEU A 7 4.91 14.20 1.76
CA LEU A 7 5.14 12.98 2.53
C LEU A 7 4.45 13.03 3.89
N GLU A 8 4.58 14.14 4.62
CA GLU A 8 3.93 14.33 5.93
C GLU A 8 2.42 14.36 5.79
N ALA A 9 1.88 14.93 4.71
CA ALA A 9 0.44 14.92 4.45
C ALA A 9 -0.09 13.50 4.23
N ILE A 10 0.62 12.66 3.46
CA ILE A 10 0.27 11.24 3.28
C ILE A 10 0.35 10.49 4.62
N ARG A 11 1.45 10.67 5.37
CA ARG A 11 1.62 10.03 6.69
C ARG A 11 0.48 10.41 7.63
N GLU A 12 0.17 11.69 7.71
CA GLU A 12 -0.86 12.20 8.60
C GLU A 12 -2.25 11.67 8.22
N ALA A 13 -2.58 11.61 6.92
CA ALA A 13 -3.84 11.01 6.46
C ALA A 13 -3.97 9.54 6.91
N MET A 14 -2.91 8.75 6.78
CA MET A 14 -2.90 7.36 7.25
C MET A 14 -3.00 7.28 8.78
N GLN A 15 -2.25 8.10 9.52
CA GLN A 15 -2.32 8.12 10.98
C GLN A 15 -3.72 8.50 11.49
N GLN A 16 -4.36 9.49 10.87
CA GLN A 16 -5.71 9.92 11.25
C GLN A 16 -6.72 8.77 11.09
N ILE A 17 -6.72 8.07 9.95
CA ILE A 17 -7.66 6.97 9.74
C ILE A 17 -7.33 5.76 10.61
N MET A 18 -6.05 5.48 10.87
CA MET A 18 -5.64 4.37 11.74
C MET A 18 -6.00 4.57 13.21
N ARG A 19 -6.01 5.82 13.69
CA ARG A 19 -6.51 6.17 15.03
C ARG A 19 -8.02 5.98 15.16
N GLN A 20 -8.75 6.17 14.06
CA GLN A 20 -10.22 6.07 14.04
C GLN A 20 -10.73 4.66 13.76
N ASN A 21 -9.93 3.83 13.10
CA ASN A 21 -10.33 2.51 12.65
C ASN A 21 -9.23 1.48 12.92
N GLU A 22 -9.52 0.53 13.81
CA GLU A 22 -8.60 -0.52 14.23
C GLU A 22 -8.34 -1.58 13.14
N ASP A 23 -9.23 -1.69 12.14
CA ASP A 23 -9.10 -2.61 11.02
C ASP A 23 -8.10 -2.11 9.96
N VAL A 24 -7.67 -0.85 10.01
CA VAL A 24 -6.74 -0.26 9.03
C VAL A 24 -5.30 -0.54 9.42
N TYR A 25 -4.52 -1.24 8.61
CA TYR A 25 -3.13 -1.55 8.94
C TYR A 25 -2.25 -1.44 7.70
N LEU A 26 -0.94 -1.32 7.91
CA LEU A 26 0.04 -1.22 6.83
C LEU A 26 0.86 -2.50 6.72
N ILE A 27 1.06 -2.93 5.48
CA ILE A 27 1.99 -4.01 5.09
C ILE A 27 2.88 -3.54 3.95
N GLY A 28 4.14 -3.94 3.95
CA GLY A 28 5.08 -3.64 2.87
C GLY A 28 6.51 -3.92 3.27
N GLU A 29 7.43 -3.62 2.37
CA GLU A 29 8.87 -3.80 2.59
C GLU A 29 9.45 -2.60 3.36
N ASP A 30 10.20 -2.88 4.44
CA ASP A 30 10.89 -1.89 5.26
C ASP A 30 10.01 -0.76 5.85
N ILE A 31 8.69 -0.92 5.89
CA ILE A 31 7.76 0.10 6.39
C ILE A 31 7.72 0.21 7.92
N ALA A 32 8.23 -0.78 8.65
CA ALA A 32 8.16 -0.83 10.12
C ALA A 32 9.37 -0.13 10.76
N GLU A 33 10.39 -0.88 11.19
CA GLU A 33 11.54 -0.33 11.93
C GLU A 33 12.31 0.74 11.13
N TYR A 34 12.41 0.60 9.80
CA TYR A 34 13.09 1.57 8.94
C TYR A 34 12.22 2.79 8.59
N GLY A 35 10.88 2.66 8.65
CA GLY A 35 9.95 3.76 8.38
C GLY A 35 9.68 4.02 6.89
N GLY A 36 9.93 3.03 6.04
CA GLY A 36 9.73 3.04 4.59
C GLY A 36 10.89 3.69 3.83
N ALA A 37 11.11 3.27 2.59
CA ALA A 37 12.24 3.73 1.76
C ALA A 37 12.31 5.27 1.60
N PHE A 38 11.15 5.93 1.61
CA PHE A 38 11.04 7.38 1.52
C PHE A 38 10.81 8.05 2.88
N GLY A 39 10.72 7.28 3.96
CA GLY A 39 10.43 7.76 5.29
C GLY A 39 8.95 8.01 5.57
N VAL A 40 8.01 7.57 4.72
CA VAL A 40 6.59 7.93 4.87
C VAL A 40 5.98 7.35 6.14
N THR A 41 6.44 6.19 6.62
CA THR A 41 5.86 5.51 7.79
C THR A 41 6.68 5.66 9.08
N VAL A 42 7.69 6.55 9.07
CA VAL A 42 8.50 6.87 10.26
C VAL A 42 7.62 7.21 11.48
N GLY A 43 7.93 6.56 12.61
CA GLY A 43 7.23 6.73 13.88
C GLY A 43 5.92 5.97 14.03
N MET A 44 5.34 5.46 12.93
CA MET A 44 4.06 4.76 12.97
C MET A 44 4.15 3.42 13.71
N LEU A 45 5.30 2.72 13.63
CA LEU A 45 5.50 1.47 14.38
C LEU A 45 5.43 1.70 15.89
N SER A 46 6.04 2.77 16.39
CA SER A 46 6.00 3.14 17.81
C SER A 46 4.59 3.52 18.26
N GLU A 47 3.80 4.15 17.37
CA GLU A 47 2.44 4.58 17.67
C GLU A 47 1.42 3.43 17.64
N PHE A 48 1.43 2.60 16.60
CA PHE A 48 0.38 1.60 16.36
C PHE A 48 0.81 0.15 16.65
N GLY A 49 2.10 -0.09 16.86
CA GLY A 49 2.65 -1.41 17.17
C GLY A 49 2.77 -2.36 15.97
N LYS A 50 3.42 -3.50 16.24
CA LYS A 50 3.79 -4.51 15.23
C LYS A 50 2.61 -5.24 14.60
N GLU A 51 1.43 -5.21 15.21
CA GLU A 51 0.24 -5.80 14.61
C GLU A 51 -0.37 -4.91 13.51
N ARG A 52 -0.09 -3.60 13.57
CA ARG A 52 -0.68 -2.61 12.66
C ARG A 52 0.29 -2.04 11.63
N ILE A 53 1.61 -2.15 11.88
CA ILE A 53 2.68 -1.79 10.95
C ILE A 53 3.59 -3.01 10.79
N ARG A 54 3.54 -3.68 9.63
CA ARG A 54 4.16 -4.99 9.42
C ARG A 54 5.07 -5.02 8.21
N ASN A 55 6.34 -5.36 8.42
CA ASN A 55 7.22 -5.73 7.33
C ASN A 55 6.77 -7.06 6.69
N THR A 56 6.94 -7.17 5.39
CA THR A 56 6.72 -8.39 4.61
C THR A 56 8.03 -8.93 4.04
N PRO A 57 8.07 -10.20 3.59
CA PRO A 57 9.09 -10.63 2.64
C PRO A 57 9.04 -9.76 1.37
N ILE A 58 10.15 -9.75 0.63
CA ILE A 58 10.25 -9.07 -0.67
C ILE A 58 9.46 -9.89 -1.70
N SER A 59 8.19 -9.56 -1.85
CA SER A 59 7.25 -10.24 -2.75
C SER A 59 5.98 -9.41 -2.88
N GLU A 60 5.88 -8.63 -3.95
CA GLU A 60 4.76 -7.74 -4.23
C GLU A 60 3.46 -8.51 -4.43
N ALA A 61 3.55 -9.71 -5.05
CA ALA A 61 2.41 -10.61 -5.16
C ALA A 61 1.91 -11.08 -3.79
N ALA A 62 2.81 -11.40 -2.84
CA ALA A 62 2.41 -11.77 -1.49
C ALA A 62 1.84 -10.58 -0.71
N ILE A 63 2.45 -9.40 -0.84
CA ILE A 63 1.96 -8.15 -0.21
C ILE A 63 0.52 -7.87 -0.64
N VAL A 64 0.27 -7.84 -1.95
CA VAL A 64 -1.07 -7.54 -2.47
C VAL A 64 -2.02 -8.69 -2.18
N GLY A 65 -1.61 -9.96 -2.35
CA GLY A 65 -2.47 -11.12 -2.10
C GLY A 65 -2.92 -11.24 -0.64
N VAL A 66 -2.02 -11.01 0.31
CA VAL A 66 -2.37 -10.94 1.76
C VAL A 66 -3.31 -9.77 2.02
N GLY A 67 -3.07 -8.61 1.41
CA GLY A 67 -3.97 -7.47 1.50
C GLY A 67 -5.38 -7.79 0.96
N ILE A 68 -5.49 -8.49 -0.16
CA ILE A 68 -6.79 -8.90 -0.70
C ILE A 68 -7.48 -9.86 0.27
N GLY A 69 -6.77 -10.89 0.72
CA GLY A 69 -7.32 -11.89 1.64
C GLY A 69 -7.84 -11.27 2.93
N SER A 70 -7.03 -10.42 3.57
CA SER A 70 -7.42 -9.75 4.81
C SER A 70 -8.59 -8.78 4.60
N ALA A 71 -8.61 -8.06 3.47
CA ALA A 71 -9.68 -7.15 3.12
C ALA A 71 -11.02 -7.87 2.94
N VAL A 72 -11.01 -9.04 2.30
CA VAL A 72 -12.21 -9.89 2.16
C VAL A 72 -12.71 -10.40 3.51
N THR A 73 -11.81 -10.62 4.48
CA THR A 73 -12.16 -11.05 5.84
C THR A 73 -12.48 -9.92 6.81
N GLY A 74 -12.53 -8.66 6.36
CA GLY A 74 -13.02 -7.53 7.15
C GLY A 74 -11.96 -6.47 7.50
N MET A 75 -10.69 -6.71 7.20
CA MET A 75 -9.63 -5.71 7.43
C MET A 75 -9.63 -4.62 6.35
N ARG A 76 -8.84 -3.56 6.56
CA ARG A 76 -8.70 -2.42 5.64
C ARG A 76 -7.22 -2.12 5.35
N PRO A 77 -6.51 -3.02 4.67
CA PRO A 77 -5.07 -2.90 4.45
C PRO A 77 -4.70 -1.71 3.57
N ILE A 78 -3.58 -1.10 3.92
CA ILE A 78 -2.79 -0.20 3.09
C ILE A 78 -1.49 -0.94 2.75
N ALA A 79 -1.42 -1.49 1.55
CA ALA A 79 -0.26 -2.20 1.04
C ALA A 79 0.71 -1.22 0.37
N GLU A 80 1.98 -1.20 0.78
CA GLU A 80 3.04 -0.44 0.12
C GLU A 80 3.86 -1.35 -0.81
N ILE A 81 3.92 -0.96 -2.08
CA ILE A 81 4.91 -1.44 -3.05
C ILE A 81 5.91 -0.31 -3.24
N MET A 82 7.19 -0.58 -2.95
CA MET A 82 8.22 0.47 -2.78
C MET A 82 8.27 1.45 -3.96
N PHE A 83 8.36 0.93 -5.19
CA PHE A 83 8.35 1.71 -6.43
C PHE A 83 7.32 1.18 -7.41
N SER A 84 6.74 2.08 -8.20
CA SER A 84 5.65 1.77 -9.11
C SER A 84 6.07 0.76 -10.16
N ASP A 85 7.36 0.77 -10.51
CA ASP A 85 8.04 -0.16 -11.40
C ASP A 85 7.79 -1.64 -11.02
N PHE A 86 7.65 -1.92 -9.71
CA PHE A 86 7.43 -3.27 -9.18
C PHE A 86 5.95 -3.68 -9.10
N ILE A 87 5.01 -2.80 -9.43
CA ILE A 87 3.58 -3.15 -9.47
C ILE A 87 3.30 -4.31 -10.45
N THR A 88 4.14 -4.43 -11.48
CA THR A 88 4.06 -5.48 -12.50
C THR A 88 4.17 -6.89 -11.90
N ILE A 89 4.91 -7.07 -10.80
CA ILE A 89 5.07 -8.36 -10.11
C ILE A 89 3.76 -8.77 -9.42
N SER A 90 2.95 -7.81 -8.98
CA SER A 90 1.67 -8.03 -8.30
C SER A 90 0.44 -8.00 -9.23
N MET A 91 0.65 -7.84 -10.54
CA MET A 91 -0.44 -7.52 -11.47
C MET A 91 -1.52 -8.62 -11.57
N GLU A 92 -1.16 -9.89 -11.37
CA GLU A 92 -2.16 -10.97 -11.31
C GLU A 92 -3.11 -10.77 -10.11
N GLN A 93 -2.58 -10.45 -8.94
CA GLN A 93 -3.38 -10.18 -7.74
C GLN A 93 -4.26 -8.94 -7.93
N ILE A 94 -3.74 -7.88 -8.55
CA ILE A 94 -4.50 -6.66 -8.80
C ILE A 94 -5.61 -6.91 -9.83
N ALA A 95 -5.23 -7.36 -11.03
CA ALA A 95 -6.12 -7.40 -12.19
C ALA A 95 -7.10 -8.57 -12.16
N ASN A 96 -6.67 -9.73 -11.64
CA ASN A 96 -7.50 -10.94 -11.65
C ASN A 96 -8.21 -11.22 -10.32
N GLN A 97 -7.66 -10.76 -9.20
CA GLN A 97 -8.26 -10.97 -7.89
C GLN A 97 -8.95 -9.71 -7.38
N ALA A 98 -8.20 -8.69 -6.95
CA ALA A 98 -8.75 -7.50 -6.29
C ALA A 98 -9.87 -6.82 -7.10
N ALA A 99 -9.63 -6.58 -8.39
CA ALA A 99 -10.57 -5.90 -9.28
C ALA A 99 -11.86 -6.70 -9.53
N LYS A 100 -11.81 -8.04 -9.45
CA LYS A 100 -12.90 -8.93 -9.90
C LYS A 100 -13.68 -9.58 -8.78
N ILE A 101 -13.10 -9.76 -7.60
CA ILE A 101 -13.75 -10.46 -6.46
C ILE A 101 -15.15 -9.91 -6.19
N ARG A 102 -15.34 -8.58 -6.10
CA ARG A 102 -16.67 -8.03 -5.83
C ARG A 102 -17.70 -8.45 -6.88
N TYR A 103 -17.32 -8.44 -8.16
CA TYR A 103 -18.19 -8.84 -9.25
C TYR A 103 -18.46 -10.36 -9.25
N MET A 104 -17.40 -11.17 -9.15
CA MET A 104 -17.47 -12.63 -9.18
C MET A 104 -18.32 -13.21 -8.04
N PHE A 105 -18.29 -12.57 -6.87
CA PHE A 105 -19.08 -13.00 -5.71
C PHE A 105 -20.46 -12.32 -5.63
N GLY A 106 -20.94 -11.70 -6.71
CA GLY A 106 -22.26 -11.07 -6.76
C GLY A 106 -22.44 -9.96 -5.71
N GLY A 107 -21.37 -9.23 -5.39
CA GLY A 107 -21.36 -8.17 -4.38
C GLY A 107 -21.27 -8.65 -2.93
N LYS A 108 -21.24 -9.96 -2.67
CA LYS A 108 -21.15 -10.52 -1.30
C LYS A 108 -19.77 -10.35 -0.67
N ALA A 109 -18.72 -10.39 -1.48
CA ALA A 109 -17.35 -10.07 -1.06
C ALA A 109 -16.99 -8.63 -1.44
N LYS A 110 -16.19 -7.97 -0.60
CA LYS A 110 -15.64 -6.63 -0.84
C LYS A 110 -14.13 -6.66 -0.62
N VAL A 111 -13.40 -5.82 -1.35
CA VAL A 111 -11.94 -5.70 -1.21
C VAL A 111 -11.58 -4.24 -0.89
N PRO A 112 -11.82 -3.76 0.35
CA PRO A 112 -11.41 -2.42 0.78
C PRO A 112 -9.88 -2.34 0.99
N LEU A 113 -9.12 -2.34 -0.10
CA LEU A 113 -7.66 -2.32 -0.14
C LEU A 113 -7.15 -1.01 -0.76
N VAL A 114 -6.09 -0.44 -0.20
CA VAL A 114 -5.29 0.61 -0.84
C VAL A 114 -3.92 0.03 -1.18
N ILE A 115 -3.49 0.19 -2.44
CA ILE A 115 -2.11 -0.07 -2.85
C ILE A 115 -1.46 1.29 -3.10
N ARG A 116 -0.40 1.60 -2.35
CA ARG A 116 0.37 2.84 -2.49
C ARG A 116 1.76 2.53 -3.01
N THR A 117 2.28 3.43 -3.84
CA THR A 117 3.60 3.27 -4.45
C THR A 117 4.20 4.63 -4.82
N ALA A 118 5.52 4.73 -4.81
CA ALA A 118 6.23 5.90 -5.35
C ALA A 118 6.43 5.73 -6.86
N GLY A 119 6.10 6.75 -7.65
CA GLY A 119 6.27 6.71 -9.11
C GLY A 119 6.67 8.06 -9.68
N GLY A 120 7.03 8.05 -10.97
CA GLY A 120 7.49 9.23 -11.69
C GLY A 120 9.01 9.39 -11.71
N GLY A 121 9.50 10.11 -12.72
CA GLY A 121 10.92 10.41 -12.91
C GLY A 121 11.38 11.72 -12.25
N GLY A 122 12.56 12.19 -12.64
CA GLY A 122 13.11 13.48 -12.21
C GLY A 122 14.13 13.43 -11.06
N THR A 123 14.39 12.24 -10.52
CA THR A 123 15.33 12.01 -9.40
C THR A 123 16.67 11.40 -9.82
N GLY A 124 16.85 11.06 -11.10
CA GLY A 124 18.05 10.37 -11.60
C GLY A 124 18.12 8.89 -11.22
N ALA A 125 16.99 8.26 -10.87
CA ALA A 125 16.93 6.89 -10.35
C ALA A 125 16.88 5.77 -11.43
N ALA A 126 16.99 6.14 -12.71
CA ALA A 126 17.09 5.22 -13.85
C ALA A 126 15.86 4.30 -14.05
N ALA A 127 16.05 3.20 -14.78
CA ALA A 127 14.98 2.47 -15.48
C ALA A 127 13.99 1.69 -14.59
N GLN A 128 14.32 1.44 -13.32
CA GLN A 128 13.50 0.66 -12.37
C GLN A 128 13.07 1.46 -11.13
N HIS A 129 13.16 2.78 -11.19
CA HIS A 129 12.77 3.68 -10.09
C HIS A 129 12.20 5.01 -10.63
N SER A 130 11.67 5.01 -11.86
CA SER A 130 11.25 6.25 -12.54
C SER A 130 10.02 6.09 -13.42
N GLN A 131 9.43 4.89 -13.49
CA GLN A 131 8.31 4.65 -14.39
C GLN A 131 7.01 5.36 -13.92
N SER A 132 6.07 5.52 -14.84
CA SER A 132 4.71 5.99 -14.58
C SER A 132 3.77 4.98 -15.23
N LEU A 133 3.27 4.04 -14.41
CA LEU A 133 2.55 2.85 -14.84
C LEU A 133 1.05 2.92 -14.56
N GLU A 134 0.50 4.12 -14.34
CA GLU A 134 -0.93 4.34 -14.13
C GLU A 134 -1.78 3.76 -15.26
N GLY A 135 -1.27 3.78 -16.50
CA GLY A 135 -1.92 3.18 -17.66
C GLY A 135 -2.20 1.68 -17.53
N LEU A 136 -1.47 0.94 -16.68
CA LEU A 136 -1.74 -0.48 -16.42
C LEU A 136 -2.94 -0.70 -15.50
N VAL A 137 -3.32 0.30 -14.70
CA VAL A 137 -4.36 0.17 -13.67
C VAL A 137 -5.61 1.03 -13.95
N THR A 138 -5.56 1.92 -14.94
CA THR A 138 -6.70 2.74 -15.38
C THR A 138 -7.50 2.06 -16.50
N HIS A 139 -8.83 2.11 -16.43
CA HIS A 139 -9.77 1.73 -17.51
C HIS A 139 -11.14 2.38 -17.30
#